data_AF-A0A497M3J5-F1
#
_entry.id   AF-A0A497M3J5-F1
#
_cell.length_a   1.000
_cell.length_b   1.000
_cell.length_c   1.000
_cell.angle_alpha   90.00
_cell.angle_beta   90.00
_cell.angle_gamma   90.00
#
_symmetry.space_group_name_H-M   'P 1'
#
loop_
_entity.id
_entity.type
_entity.pdbx_description
1 polymer ?
#
loop_
_entity_poly.entity_id
_entity_poly.type
_entity_poly.pdbx_seq_one_letter_code
_entity_poly.pdbx_strand_id
1 'polypeptide(L)'
;MGAIVAVTDKRGKTAAEKALDMLKALTHRFNHSYGIATENSIFIAKNHAELISEIPEASAAIGYGLCKIKPEDEPQPTLEENFAFALEGRFFPQQSPSDLKYAINLLKKGVSEKTKELIGKIDGSYNLAVLHRRKILVGRDPSGTRPLYYGENSKFAAVASEIKALRKLGIEGKSFPPGTIAAISSEGFIFEKVRKPPKATLRDITEGEAAEIIQESLLEAIRERIADLDKFAIAFSGGLDSGILALLAKKCGFTPQLISVGLEGKKEIEEAVSSAEELGLPIKIRVFNEKEIKDIIPKVLWIIEEPDPIKLSIAIPLFFAAETTSKNDLKVILAGQGSDELFAGYKKYLQVFSEKGEEALHEALRRDFLNCYKTNFERDEKVCAFHKLELRLPFADWELANFALSLPPRLKISLENGQRKVILRKAAEKLGLPASIAYRPKRAIQYATGVTSTLRKIAKRKGLSLQKYVEKIFTKIHIEGEKYEENSHNL
;
A
#
# COMPACT_ATOMS: atom_id res chain seq x y z
N MET A 1 9.02 -7.95 4.01
CA MET A 1 8.40 -7.43 2.76
C MET A 1 8.82 -8.30 1.59
N GLY A 2 8.31 -8.06 0.38
CA GLY A 2 8.77 -8.82 -0.77
C GLY A 2 7.89 -8.69 -2.00
N ALA A 3 7.80 -9.80 -2.72
CA ALA A 3 6.88 -9.99 -3.83
C ALA A 3 6.37 -11.44 -3.79
N ILE A 4 5.06 -11.61 -3.94
CA ILE A 4 4.43 -12.92 -4.11
C ILE A 4 4.01 -13.10 -5.56
N VAL A 5 4.18 -14.31 -6.07
CA VAL A 5 3.61 -14.74 -7.35
C VAL A 5 3.01 -16.12 -7.16
N ALA A 6 1.96 -16.42 -7.92
CA ALA A 6 1.44 -17.77 -7.98
C ALA A 6 0.80 -18.01 -9.35
N VAL A 7 0.98 -19.20 -9.90
CA VAL A 7 0.50 -19.53 -11.23
C VAL A 7 0.08 -20.99 -11.30
N THR A 8 -1.04 -21.20 -11.98
CA THR A 8 -1.52 -22.50 -12.43
C THR A 8 -1.43 -22.55 -13.96
N ASP A 9 -0.71 -23.53 -14.47
CA ASP A 9 -0.73 -23.94 -15.87
C ASP A 9 -1.94 -24.85 -16.07
N LYS A 10 -2.91 -24.41 -16.88
CA LYS A 10 -4.21 -25.06 -17.03
C LYS A 10 -4.14 -26.38 -17.79
N ARG A 11 -3.09 -26.59 -18.60
CA ARG A 11 -2.99 -27.72 -19.53
C ARG A 11 -1.60 -28.36 -19.58
N GLY A 12 -0.59 -27.71 -19.01
CA GLY A 12 0.80 -28.16 -19.01
C GLY A 12 1.39 -28.27 -17.61
N LYS A 13 2.73 -28.27 -17.56
CA LYS A 13 3.51 -28.37 -16.33
C LYS A 13 4.63 -27.32 -16.26
N THR A 14 4.38 -26.14 -16.80
CA THR A 14 5.37 -25.05 -16.85
C THR A 14 5.25 -24.04 -15.71
N ALA A 15 4.35 -24.27 -14.73
CA ALA A 15 4.00 -23.27 -13.73
C ALA A 15 5.21 -22.80 -12.90
N ALA A 16 6.13 -23.70 -12.53
CA ALA A 16 7.27 -23.33 -11.71
C ALA A 16 8.29 -22.45 -12.47
N GLU A 17 8.57 -22.76 -13.74
CA GLU A 17 9.35 -21.90 -14.63
C GLU A 17 8.70 -20.52 -14.79
N LYS A 18 7.39 -20.50 -15.03
CA LYS A 18 6.63 -19.25 -15.19
C LYS A 18 6.58 -18.43 -13.90
N ALA A 19 6.51 -19.06 -12.74
CA ALA A 19 6.64 -18.37 -11.45
C ALA A 19 8.01 -17.69 -11.31
N LEU A 20 9.10 -18.34 -11.76
CA LEU A 20 10.42 -17.72 -11.78
C LEU A 20 10.49 -16.51 -12.73
N ASP A 21 9.92 -16.61 -13.94
CA ASP A 21 9.84 -15.49 -14.89
C ASP A 21 9.07 -14.30 -14.31
N MET A 22 7.98 -14.57 -13.60
CA MET A 22 7.21 -13.57 -12.87
C MET A 22 8.03 -12.90 -11.76
N LEU A 23 8.80 -13.67 -10.97
CA LEU A 23 9.68 -13.11 -9.94
C LEU A 23 10.81 -12.24 -10.52
N LYS A 24 11.38 -12.61 -11.67
CA LYS A 24 12.39 -11.80 -12.36
C LYS A 24 11.86 -10.42 -12.75
N ALA A 25 10.56 -10.30 -13.03
CA ALA A 25 9.92 -9.00 -13.29
C ALA A 25 9.73 -8.12 -12.04
N LEU A 26 9.99 -8.67 -10.84
CA LEU A 26 9.71 -8.02 -9.55
C LEU A 26 10.96 -7.79 -8.69
N THR A 27 12.15 -7.95 -9.25
CA THR A 27 13.44 -7.79 -8.53
C THR A 27 13.61 -6.41 -7.90
N HIS A 28 12.94 -5.37 -8.40
CA HIS A 28 12.92 -4.06 -7.77
C HIS A 28 12.23 -4.03 -6.41
N ARG A 29 11.41 -5.04 -6.05
CA ARG A 29 10.74 -5.12 -4.73
C ARG A 29 11.58 -5.82 -3.65
N PHE A 30 12.54 -6.65 -4.02
CA PHE A 30 13.26 -7.51 -3.09
C PHE A 30 14.74 -7.69 -3.43
N ASN A 31 15.57 -8.13 -2.50
CA ASN A 31 17.03 -8.17 -2.69
C ASN A 31 17.76 -9.25 -1.88
N HIS A 32 17.03 -10.14 -1.20
CA HIS A 32 17.63 -11.14 -0.32
C HIS A 32 17.64 -12.54 -0.95
N SER A 33 16.47 -13.04 -1.34
CA SER A 33 16.35 -14.40 -1.88
C SER A 33 15.15 -14.54 -2.80
N TYR A 34 15.24 -15.55 -3.66
CA TYR A 34 14.20 -16.03 -4.57
C TYR A 34 13.78 -17.41 -4.08
N GLY A 35 12.49 -17.65 -3.92
CA GLY A 35 11.95 -18.96 -3.57
C GLY A 35 10.86 -19.38 -4.53
N ILE A 36 10.86 -20.65 -4.92
CA ILE A 36 9.80 -21.30 -5.70
C ILE A 36 9.41 -22.57 -4.95
N ALA A 37 8.11 -22.78 -4.76
CA ALA A 37 7.58 -24.03 -4.24
C ALA A 37 6.55 -24.63 -5.18
N THR A 38 6.67 -25.93 -5.38
CA THR A 38 5.67 -26.80 -6.01
C THR A 38 4.97 -27.61 -4.92
N GLU A 39 4.17 -28.61 -5.31
CA GLU A 39 3.43 -29.44 -4.36
C GLU A 39 4.35 -30.22 -3.39
N ASN A 40 5.53 -30.63 -3.86
CA ASN A 40 6.42 -31.55 -3.13
C ASN A 40 7.85 -31.05 -2.97
N SER A 41 8.15 -29.85 -3.44
CA SER A 41 9.53 -29.37 -3.51
C SER A 41 9.60 -27.87 -3.33
N ILE A 42 10.68 -27.43 -2.71
CA ILE A 42 10.99 -26.02 -2.52
C ILE A 42 12.44 -25.75 -2.89
N PHE A 43 12.64 -24.64 -3.60
CA PHE A 43 13.96 -24.17 -4.05
C PHE A 43 14.11 -22.73 -3.59
N ILE A 44 15.18 -22.44 -2.84
CA ILE A 44 15.50 -21.10 -2.35
C ILE A 44 16.94 -20.78 -2.72
N ALA A 45 17.13 -19.64 -3.37
CA ALA A 45 18.43 -19.19 -3.85
C ALA A 45 18.65 -17.70 -3.58
N LYS A 46 19.91 -17.26 -3.65
CA LYS A 46 20.24 -15.83 -3.48
C LYS A 46 20.00 -15.03 -4.75
N ASN A 47 20.15 -15.67 -5.91
CA ASN A 47 19.88 -15.08 -7.21
C ASN A 47 19.03 -16.01 -8.07
N HIS A 48 18.38 -15.45 -9.10
CA HIS A 48 17.51 -16.23 -9.97
C HIS A 48 18.26 -17.21 -10.88
N ALA A 49 19.56 -17.03 -11.10
CA ALA A 49 20.35 -17.88 -12.01
C ALA A 49 20.59 -19.26 -11.40
N GLU A 50 20.78 -19.32 -10.08
CA GLU A 50 20.89 -20.55 -9.29
C GLU A 50 19.63 -21.45 -9.38
N LEU A 51 18.45 -20.89 -9.66
CA LEU A 51 17.20 -21.67 -9.71
C LEU A 51 16.92 -22.31 -11.08
N ILE A 52 17.52 -21.82 -12.16
CA ILE A 52 17.09 -22.18 -13.54
C ILE A 52 17.25 -23.68 -13.83
N SER A 53 18.30 -24.30 -13.32
CA SER A 53 18.60 -25.73 -13.55
C SER A 53 17.91 -26.69 -12.58
N GLU A 54 17.28 -26.19 -11.51
CA GLU A 54 16.79 -27.02 -10.41
C GLU A 54 15.26 -27.11 -10.35
N ILE A 55 14.55 -26.18 -11.00
CA ILE A 55 13.08 -26.11 -10.90
C ILE A 55 12.41 -27.26 -11.68
N PRO A 56 11.56 -28.08 -11.03
CA PRO A 56 10.87 -29.19 -11.68
C PRO A 56 9.64 -28.72 -12.46
N GLU A 57 9.19 -29.57 -13.37
CA GLU A 57 7.89 -29.42 -14.01
C GLU A 57 6.75 -29.51 -12.98
N ALA A 58 5.83 -28.54 -13.02
CA ALA A 58 4.65 -28.52 -12.16
C ALA A 58 3.48 -27.81 -12.84
N SER A 59 2.25 -28.28 -12.60
CA SER A 59 1.03 -27.62 -13.08
C SER A 59 0.64 -26.41 -12.22
N ALA A 60 1.18 -26.29 -11.00
CA ALA A 60 0.92 -25.19 -10.08
C ALA A 60 2.18 -24.89 -9.26
N ALA A 61 2.48 -23.61 -9.07
CA ALA A 61 3.61 -23.16 -8.27
C ALA A 61 3.31 -21.83 -7.58
N ILE A 62 3.93 -21.63 -6.42
CA ILE A 62 3.99 -20.33 -5.72
C ILE A 62 5.44 -19.88 -5.66
N GLY A 63 5.65 -18.57 -5.72
CA GLY A 63 6.96 -17.95 -5.65
C GLY A 63 6.97 -16.77 -4.70
N TYR A 64 8.13 -16.53 -4.09
CA TYR A 64 8.35 -15.42 -3.19
C TYR A 64 9.74 -14.82 -3.36
N GLY A 65 9.79 -13.50 -3.52
CA GLY A 65 11.02 -12.72 -3.46
C GLY A 65 11.13 -11.99 -2.12
N LEU A 66 12.15 -12.26 -1.32
CA LEU A 66 12.29 -11.70 0.03
C LEU A 66 12.98 -10.34 0.04
N CYS A 67 12.30 -9.34 0.60
CA CYS A 67 12.90 -8.08 1.04
C CYS A 67 12.97 -8.08 2.56
N LYS A 68 14.18 -8.22 3.10
CA LYS A 68 14.42 -8.29 4.54
C LYS A 68 14.24 -6.91 5.18
N ILE A 69 13.16 -6.72 5.94
CA ILE A 69 12.87 -5.48 6.68
C ILE A 69 13.29 -5.64 8.13
N LYS A 70 13.04 -6.82 8.71
CA LYS A 70 13.37 -7.15 10.09
C LYS A 70 14.33 -8.35 10.18
N PRO A 71 15.11 -8.48 11.26
CA PRO A 71 16.04 -9.60 11.45
C PRO A 71 15.37 -10.98 11.35
N GLU A 72 14.15 -11.11 11.86
CA GLU A 72 13.35 -12.33 11.87
C GLU A 72 12.64 -12.65 10.54
N ASP A 73 12.79 -11.81 9.52
CA ASP A 73 12.27 -12.13 8.18
C ASP A 73 13.09 -13.29 7.58
N GLU A 74 12.40 -14.40 7.34
CA GLU A 74 12.97 -15.67 6.86
C GLU A 74 12.68 -15.84 5.34
N PRO A 75 13.56 -16.54 4.59
CA PRO A 75 13.28 -16.94 3.21
C PRO A 75 11.99 -17.76 3.09
N GLN A 76 11.24 -17.50 2.01
CA GLN A 76 9.96 -18.13 1.71
C GLN A 76 9.94 -18.55 0.22
N PRO A 77 9.01 -19.41 -0.26
CA PRO A 77 7.94 -20.08 0.47
C PRO A 77 8.42 -20.99 1.61
N THR A 78 7.52 -21.57 2.39
CA THR A 78 7.81 -22.74 3.24
C THR A 78 7.09 -23.95 2.67
N LEU A 79 7.61 -25.15 2.95
CA LEU A 79 6.97 -26.41 2.58
C LEU A 79 6.68 -27.21 3.85
N GLU A 80 5.40 -27.42 4.12
CA GLU A 80 4.89 -28.30 5.16
C GLU A 80 4.42 -29.62 4.53
N GLU A 81 4.16 -30.64 5.36
CA GLU A 81 3.80 -31.99 4.93
C GLU A 81 2.71 -32.05 3.83
N ASN A 82 1.76 -31.12 3.84
CA ASN A 82 0.62 -31.13 2.93
C ASN A 82 0.44 -29.84 2.11
N PHE A 83 1.26 -28.82 2.30
CA PHE A 83 1.09 -27.55 1.59
C PHE A 83 2.38 -26.72 1.55
N ALA A 84 2.52 -25.91 0.52
CA ALA A 84 3.50 -24.82 0.51
C ALA A 84 2.81 -23.49 0.84
N PHE A 85 3.52 -22.57 1.51
CA PHE A 85 2.96 -21.30 1.97
C PHE A 85 3.91 -20.12 1.75
N ALA A 86 3.35 -18.98 1.38
CA ALA A 86 4.04 -17.70 1.38
C ALA A 86 3.14 -16.58 1.95
N LEU A 87 3.76 -15.71 2.75
CA LEU A 87 3.16 -14.54 3.39
C LEU A 87 3.97 -13.29 2.99
N GLU A 88 3.31 -12.39 2.24
CA GLU A 88 3.86 -11.09 1.89
C GLU A 88 3.45 -10.03 2.93
N GLY A 89 4.32 -9.82 3.92
CA GLY A 89 4.33 -8.73 4.90
C GLY A 89 3.80 -9.07 6.29
N ARG A 90 2.84 -8.32 6.84
CA ARG A 90 2.63 -8.23 8.31
C ARG A 90 1.19 -8.32 8.76
N PHE A 91 1.01 -8.95 9.92
CA PHE A 91 -0.20 -8.81 10.74
C PHE A 91 -0.03 -7.65 11.74
N PHE A 92 -1.16 -7.04 12.10
CA PHE A 92 -1.22 -6.01 13.15
C PHE A 92 -2.29 -6.42 14.18
N PRO A 93 -1.93 -6.55 15.47
CA PRO A 93 -0.57 -6.57 16.00
C PRO A 93 0.24 -7.78 15.49
N GLN A 94 1.57 -7.71 15.57
CA GLN A 94 2.45 -8.81 15.20
C GLN A 94 2.13 -10.06 16.03
N GLN A 95 2.07 -11.22 15.38
CA GLN A 95 1.75 -12.50 16.02
C GLN A 95 3.03 -13.24 16.48
N SER A 96 2.91 -14.00 17.57
CA SER A 96 4.00 -14.81 18.13
C SER A 96 3.98 -16.25 17.59
N PRO A 97 5.15 -16.90 17.35
CA PRO A 97 6.51 -16.37 17.48
C PRO A 97 6.96 -15.51 16.28
N SER A 98 6.22 -15.56 15.17
CA SER A 98 6.27 -14.63 14.05
C SER A 98 4.99 -14.78 13.23
N ASP A 99 4.62 -13.77 12.43
CA ASP A 99 3.42 -13.84 11.57
C ASP A 99 3.41 -15.08 10.65
N LEU A 100 4.58 -15.40 10.07
CA LEU A 100 4.76 -16.56 9.21
C LEU A 100 4.51 -17.87 9.97
N LYS A 101 5.17 -18.06 11.13
CA LYS A 101 5.03 -19.27 11.95
C LYS A 101 3.62 -19.40 12.53
N TYR A 102 3.03 -18.29 12.95
CA TYR A 102 1.64 -18.25 13.41
C TYR A 102 0.68 -18.74 12.31
N ALA A 103 0.80 -18.19 11.10
CA ALA A 103 -0.04 -18.58 9.97
C ALA A 103 0.14 -20.06 9.60
N ILE A 104 1.38 -20.55 9.54
CA ILE A 104 1.70 -21.97 9.29
C ILE A 104 1.02 -22.87 10.34
N ASN A 105 1.18 -22.55 11.63
CA ASN A 105 0.60 -23.32 12.72
C ASN A 105 -0.93 -23.35 12.66
N LEU A 106 -1.55 -22.27 12.21
CA LEU A 106 -2.99 -22.24 11.98
C LEU A 106 -3.35 -23.11 10.77
N LEU A 107 -2.67 -22.96 9.64
CA LEU A 107 -2.93 -23.71 8.41
C LEU A 107 -2.78 -25.24 8.57
N LYS A 108 -1.89 -25.70 9.46
CA LYS A 108 -1.77 -27.12 9.85
C LYS A 108 -3.06 -27.72 10.41
N LYS A 109 -3.95 -26.89 10.98
CA LYS A 109 -5.25 -27.32 11.50
C LYS A 109 -6.33 -27.43 10.43
N GLY A 110 -6.07 -26.95 9.20
CA GLY A 110 -6.99 -27.05 8.07
C GLY A 110 -6.81 -25.92 7.07
N VAL A 111 -6.11 -26.18 5.95
CA VAL A 111 -5.69 -25.17 4.97
C VAL A 111 -6.84 -24.25 4.51
N SER A 112 -7.96 -24.81 4.04
CA SER A 112 -9.05 -24.01 3.46
C SER A 112 -9.75 -23.12 4.49
N GLU A 113 -10.22 -23.71 5.60
CA GLU A 113 -10.92 -22.98 6.67
C GLU A 113 -10.01 -21.94 7.31
N LYS A 114 -8.74 -22.30 7.59
CA LYS A 114 -7.81 -21.43 8.28
C LYS A 114 -7.26 -20.30 7.40
N THR A 115 -7.20 -20.50 6.08
CA THR A 115 -6.98 -19.40 5.14
C THR A 115 -8.10 -18.36 5.21
N LYS A 116 -9.37 -18.81 5.25
CA LYS A 116 -10.53 -17.91 5.44
C LYS A 116 -10.48 -17.20 6.78
N GLU A 117 -10.09 -17.91 7.84
CA GLU A 117 -9.95 -17.36 9.17
C GLU A 117 -8.89 -16.25 9.23
N LEU A 118 -7.71 -16.46 8.62
CA LEU A 118 -6.65 -15.44 8.55
C LEU A 118 -7.16 -14.15 7.90
N ILE A 119 -7.78 -14.23 6.72
CA ILE A 119 -8.28 -13.02 6.02
C ILE A 119 -9.53 -12.45 6.71
N GLY A 120 -10.35 -13.31 7.33
CA GLY A 120 -11.60 -12.94 7.99
C GLY A 120 -11.42 -12.24 9.33
N LYS A 121 -10.32 -12.49 10.06
CA LYS A 121 -10.14 -12.03 11.44
C LYS A 121 -8.90 -11.20 11.70
N ILE A 122 -7.79 -11.45 11.00
CA ILE A 122 -6.52 -10.78 11.28
C ILE A 122 -6.48 -9.44 10.55
N ASP A 123 -6.22 -8.34 11.27
CA ASP A 123 -5.88 -7.08 10.62
C ASP A 123 -4.40 -7.05 10.24
N GLY A 124 -4.05 -6.22 9.27
CA GLY A 124 -2.69 -6.20 8.77
C GLY A 124 -2.55 -5.53 7.42
N SER A 125 -1.32 -5.61 6.92
CA SER A 125 -1.02 -5.35 5.52
C SER A 125 -0.34 -6.60 5.01
N TYR A 126 -1.04 -7.44 4.25
CA TYR A 126 -0.51 -8.72 3.79
C TYR A 126 -1.24 -9.33 2.59
N ASN A 127 -0.50 -10.15 1.85
CA ASN A 127 -1.06 -11.14 0.94
C ASN A 127 -0.59 -12.52 1.38
N LEU A 128 -1.37 -13.55 1.07
CA LEU A 128 -0.97 -14.94 1.29
C LEU A 128 -1.21 -15.79 0.04
N ALA A 129 -0.38 -16.82 -0.14
CA ALA A 129 -0.60 -17.88 -1.11
C ALA A 129 -0.30 -19.24 -0.46
N VAL A 130 -1.23 -20.18 -0.60
CA VAL A 130 -1.11 -21.57 -0.11
C VAL A 130 -1.30 -22.51 -1.29
N LEU A 131 -0.29 -23.32 -1.62
CA LEU A 131 -0.40 -24.40 -2.59
C LEU A 131 -0.74 -25.70 -1.87
N HIS A 132 -1.91 -26.27 -2.15
CA HIS A 132 -2.41 -27.48 -1.51
C HIS A 132 -3.21 -28.32 -2.53
N ARG A 133 -2.81 -29.59 -2.73
CA ARG A 133 -3.49 -30.54 -3.65
C ARG A 133 -3.65 -29.96 -5.07
N ARG A 134 -2.57 -29.41 -5.62
CA ARG A 134 -2.50 -28.69 -6.91
C ARG A 134 -3.45 -27.49 -7.08
N LYS A 135 -4.09 -27.04 -6.01
CA LYS A 135 -4.89 -25.81 -5.97
C LYS A 135 -4.14 -24.75 -5.20
N ILE A 136 -4.25 -23.51 -5.65
CA ILE A 136 -3.64 -22.38 -4.95
C ILE A 136 -4.76 -21.57 -4.31
N LEU A 137 -4.71 -21.40 -2.99
CA LEU A 137 -5.54 -20.45 -2.27
C LEU A 137 -4.75 -19.16 -2.09
N VAL A 138 -5.31 -18.04 -2.53
CA VAL A 138 -4.72 -16.71 -2.40
C VAL A 138 -5.65 -15.80 -1.62
N GLY A 139 -5.09 -14.91 -0.81
CA GLY A 139 -5.86 -13.96 0.00
C GLY A 139 -5.17 -12.60 0.05
N ARG A 140 -5.98 -11.54 0.13
CA ARG A 140 -5.52 -10.15 0.30
C ARG A 140 -6.10 -9.54 1.56
N ASP A 141 -5.30 -8.71 2.24
CA ASP A 141 -5.69 -8.02 3.45
C ASP A 141 -7.05 -7.28 3.34
N PRO A 142 -7.74 -7.05 4.47
CA PRO A 142 -9.10 -6.53 4.49
C PRO A 142 -9.27 -5.16 3.82
N SER A 143 -8.29 -4.28 4.02
CA SER A 143 -8.30 -2.89 3.55
C SER A 143 -7.63 -2.73 2.17
N GLY A 144 -6.91 -3.74 1.70
CA GLY A 144 -6.20 -3.74 0.44
C GLY A 144 -4.96 -2.86 0.44
N THR A 145 -4.34 -2.70 1.61
CA THR A 145 -3.15 -1.87 1.81
C THR A 145 -1.94 -2.39 1.06
N ARG A 146 -1.83 -3.72 0.89
CA ARG A 146 -0.83 -4.31 0.00
C ARG A 146 -1.43 -4.63 -1.38
N PRO A 147 -0.79 -4.25 -2.50
CA PRO A 147 -1.22 -4.63 -3.84
C PRO A 147 -1.21 -6.14 -4.04
N LEU A 148 -2.22 -6.63 -4.74
CA LEU A 148 -2.23 -7.96 -5.33
C LEU A 148 -3.05 -7.86 -6.61
N TYR A 149 -2.58 -8.49 -7.68
CA TYR A 149 -3.23 -8.51 -8.98
C TYR A 149 -3.47 -9.94 -9.42
N TYR A 150 -4.50 -10.14 -10.24
CA TYR A 150 -4.84 -11.44 -10.79
C TYR A 150 -5.26 -11.35 -12.24
N GLY A 151 -5.19 -12.47 -12.94
CA GLY A 151 -5.83 -12.63 -14.23
C GLY A 151 -5.58 -14.02 -14.79
N GLU A 152 -6.22 -14.30 -15.92
CA GLU A 152 -6.08 -15.57 -16.62
C GLU A 152 -6.15 -15.37 -18.13
N ASN A 153 -5.61 -16.34 -18.86
CA ASN A 153 -5.80 -16.51 -20.28
C ASN A 153 -6.10 -17.99 -20.58
N SER A 154 -5.96 -18.41 -21.85
CA SER A 154 -6.22 -19.80 -22.26
C SER A 154 -5.23 -20.82 -21.68
N LYS A 155 -4.05 -20.38 -21.21
CA LYS A 155 -2.98 -21.24 -20.69
C LYS A 155 -2.77 -21.12 -19.19
N PHE A 156 -2.84 -19.92 -18.64
CA PHE A 156 -2.44 -19.63 -17.26
C PHE A 156 -3.56 -18.94 -16.48
N ALA A 157 -3.63 -19.22 -15.18
CA ALA A 157 -4.32 -18.41 -14.18
C ALA A 157 -3.30 -18.04 -13.09
N ALA A 158 -3.13 -16.75 -12.83
CA ALA A 158 -2.02 -16.27 -12.00
C ALA A 158 -2.35 -15.06 -11.14
N VAL A 159 -1.60 -14.90 -10.04
CA VAL A 159 -1.56 -13.70 -9.22
C VAL A 159 -0.14 -13.20 -9.04
N ALA A 160 0.01 -11.90 -8.80
CA ALA A 160 1.29 -11.28 -8.48
C ALA A 160 1.11 -9.99 -7.69
N SER A 161 2.14 -9.59 -6.92
CA SER A 161 2.15 -8.28 -6.23
C SER A 161 2.09 -7.09 -7.18
N GLU A 162 2.53 -7.23 -8.45
CA GLU A 162 2.46 -6.17 -9.46
C GLU A 162 2.07 -6.71 -10.86
N ILE A 163 1.47 -5.86 -11.69
CA ILE A 163 0.89 -6.26 -12.99
C ILE A 163 1.96 -6.72 -13.97
N LYS A 164 3.16 -6.12 -13.94
CA LYS A 164 4.29 -6.45 -14.82
C LYS A 164 4.70 -7.92 -14.78
N ALA A 165 4.53 -8.59 -13.63
CA ALA A 165 4.73 -10.03 -13.53
C ALA A 165 3.66 -10.82 -14.30
N LEU A 166 2.38 -10.44 -14.19
CA LEU A 166 1.30 -11.06 -14.97
C LEU A 166 1.51 -10.88 -16.49
N ARG A 167 2.04 -9.72 -16.90
CA ARG A 167 2.34 -9.43 -18.31
C ARG A 167 3.40 -10.35 -18.90
N LYS A 168 4.33 -10.90 -18.11
CA LYS A 168 5.27 -11.95 -18.58
C LYS A 168 4.55 -13.23 -19.03
N LEU A 169 3.30 -13.42 -18.60
CA LEU A 169 2.43 -14.53 -19.04
C LEU A 169 1.41 -14.12 -20.11
N GLY A 170 1.47 -12.89 -20.62
CA GLY A 170 0.47 -12.34 -21.54
C GLY A 170 -0.88 -12.08 -20.86
N ILE A 171 -0.89 -11.71 -19.58
CA ILE A 171 -2.09 -11.39 -18.80
C ILE A 171 -2.09 -9.89 -18.47
N GLU A 172 -3.17 -9.18 -18.79
CA GLU A 172 -3.28 -7.73 -18.53
C GLU A 172 -3.38 -7.38 -17.03
N GLY A 173 -3.95 -8.28 -16.23
CA GLY A 173 -4.09 -8.15 -14.79
C GLY A 173 -5.22 -7.21 -14.33
N LYS A 174 -5.83 -7.54 -13.20
CA LYS A 174 -6.84 -6.72 -12.49
C LYS A 174 -6.49 -6.71 -11.01
N SER A 175 -6.79 -5.62 -10.31
CA SER A 175 -6.58 -5.56 -8.85
C SER A 175 -7.43 -6.62 -8.14
N PHE A 176 -6.80 -7.46 -7.33
CA PHE A 176 -7.44 -8.48 -6.52
C PHE A 176 -8.27 -7.81 -5.41
N PRO A 177 -9.54 -8.16 -5.20
CA PRO A 177 -10.39 -7.49 -4.21
C PRO A 177 -9.86 -7.63 -2.77
N PRO A 178 -9.87 -6.58 -1.94
CA PRO A 178 -9.51 -6.67 -0.51
C PRO A 178 -10.42 -7.60 0.29
N GLY A 179 -9.96 -8.19 1.38
CA GLY A 179 -10.79 -9.03 2.28
C GLY A 179 -11.43 -10.24 1.60
N THR A 180 -10.81 -10.72 0.54
CA THR A 180 -11.30 -11.79 -0.33
C THR A 180 -10.25 -12.88 -0.40
N ILE A 181 -10.70 -14.13 -0.58
CA ILE A 181 -9.85 -15.23 -1.01
C ILE A 181 -10.25 -15.67 -2.42
N ALA A 182 -9.32 -16.32 -3.12
CA ALA A 182 -9.62 -17.03 -4.35
C ALA A 182 -8.92 -18.39 -4.39
N ALA A 183 -9.62 -19.39 -4.92
CA ALA A 183 -9.01 -20.66 -5.32
C ALA A 183 -8.65 -20.62 -6.81
N ILE A 184 -7.43 -21.01 -7.13
CA ILE A 184 -6.90 -21.08 -8.51
C ILE A 184 -6.71 -22.55 -8.87
N SER A 185 -7.23 -22.94 -10.05
CA SER A 185 -7.10 -24.28 -10.61
C SER A 185 -7.03 -24.24 -12.14
N SER A 186 -7.02 -25.41 -12.80
CA SER A 186 -7.12 -25.51 -14.27
C SER A 186 -8.36 -24.82 -14.83
N GLU A 187 -9.43 -24.78 -14.04
CA GLU A 187 -10.72 -24.15 -14.41
C GLU A 187 -10.75 -22.63 -14.20
N GLY A 188 -9.65 -22.03 -13.72
CA GLY A 188 -9.56 -20.60 -13.43
C GLY A 188 -9.78 -20.28 -11.95
N PHE A 189 -10.47 -19.16 -11.68
CA PHE A 189 -10.64 -18.59 -10.34
C PHE A 189 -12.03 -18.81 -9.74
N ILE A 190 -12.08 -19.13 -8.45
CA ILE A 190 -13.30 -19.08 -7.64
C ILE A 190 -13.06 -18.12 -6.48
N PHE A 191 -13.81 -17.02 -6.44
CA PHE A 191 -13.66 -15.97 -5.44
C PHE A 191 -14.67 -16.10 -4.29
N GLU A 192 -14.23 -15.78 -3.08
CA GLU A 192 -15.08 -15.71 -1.88
C GLU A 192 -14.72 -14.47 -1.02
N LYS A 193 -15.70 -13.59 -0.80
CA LYS A 193 -15.54 -12.42 0.08
C LYS A 193 -15.72 -12.85 1.53
N VAL A 194 -14.61 -12.99 2.26
CA VAL A 194 -14.60 -13.49 3.64
C VAL A 194 -14.71 -12.38 4.68
N ARG A 195 -14.13 -11.20 4.42
CA ARG A 195 -14.24 -10.03 5.29
C ARG A 195 -15.01 -8.94 4.57
N LYS A 196 -16.27 -8.75 4.97
CA LYS A 196 -17.16 -7.77 4.36
C LYS A 196 -16.86 -6.38 4.90
N PRO A 197 -16.85 -5.35 4.06
CA PRO A 197 -16.71 -3.97 4.53
C PRO A 197 -17.84 -3.61 5.50
N PRO A 198 -17.63 -2.59 6.35
CA PRO A 198 -18.61 -2.18 7.36
C PRO A 198 -19.99 -1.90 6.76
N LYS A 199 -21.03 -2.21 7.53
CA LYS A 199 -22.43 -1.92 7.17
C LYS A 199 -22.63 -0.41 7.08
N ALA A 200 -23.47 0.04 6.15
CA ALA A 200 -23.79 1.45 5.93
C ALA A 200 -24.69 2.08 7.01
N THR A 201 -24.84 1.45 8.17
CA THR A 201 -25.71 1.97 9.22
C THR A 201 -24.99 3.04 10.01
N LEU A 202 -25.58 4.24 10.04
CA LEU A 202 -25.08 5.35 10.85
C LEU A 202 -25.34 5.09 12.34
N ARG A 203 -24.38 5.46 13.18
CA ARG A 203 -24.53 5.44 14.63
C ARG A 203 -25.23 6.71 15.11
N ASP A 204 -26.08 6.56 16.12
CA ASP A 204 -26.50 7.68 16.96
C ASP A 204 -25.41 7.91 18.02
N ILE A 205 -24.70 9.04 17.93
CA ILE A 205 -23.54 9.33 18.76
C ILE A 205 -23.30 10.84 18.83
N THR A 206 -22.87 11.33 19.99
CA THR A 206 -22.51 12.72 20.16
C THR A 206 -21.13 13.04 19.58
N GLU A 207 -20.87 14.32 19.32
CA GLU A 207 -19.55 14.76 18.85
C GLU A 207 -18.43 14.49 19.90
N GLY A 208 -18.76 14.58 21.18
CA GLY A 208 -17.83 14.32 22.28
C GLY A 208 -17.34 12.87 22.30
N GLU A 209 -18.30 11.93 22.32
CA GLU A 209 -18.06 10.48 22.29
C GLU A 209 -17.36 10.05 20.99
N ALA A 210 -17.79 10.58 19.84
CA ALA A 210 -17.15 10.27 18.57
C ALA A 210 -15.67 10.68 18.55
N ALA A 211 -15.35 11.85 19.11
CA ALA A 211 -13.98 12.32 19.21
C ALA A 211 -13.14 11.44 20.15
N GLU A 212 -13.69 10.94 21.25
CA GLU A 212 -12.99 10.03 22.18
C GLU A 212 -12.69 8.67 21.53
N ILE A 213 -13.68 8.05 20.89
CA ILE A 213 -13.48 6.76 20.21
C ILE A 213 -12.47 6.88 19.05
N ILE A 214 -12.48 7.99 18.29
CA ILE A 214 -11.46 8.25 17.26
C ILE A 214 -10.06 8.31 17.86
N GLN A 215 -9.88 8.94 19.03
CA GLN A 215 -8.58 9.05 19.69
C GLN A 215 -8.05 7.70 20.12
N GLU A 216 -8.90 6.90 20.78
CA GLU A 216 -8.55 5.55 21.22
C GLU A 216 -8.23 4.65 20.03
N SER A 217 -9.08 4.67 19.00
CA SER A 217 -8.91 3.85 17.80
C SER A 217 -7.66 4.24 17.01
N LEU A 218 -7.34 5.54 16.89
CA LEU A 218 -6.10 5.99 16.25
C LEU A 218 -4.86 5.63 17.05
N LEU A 219 -4.92 5.76 18.38
CA LEU A 219 -3.82 5.37 19.27
C LEU A 219 -3.54 3.87 19.14
N GLU A 220 -4.58 3.04 19.16
CA GLU A 220 -4.42 1.59 19.01
C GLU A 220 -3.90 1.22 17.62
N ALA A 221 -4.52 1.76 16.56
CA ALA A 221 -4.09 1.53 15.18
C ALA A 221 -2.61 1.87 14.96
N ILE A 222 -2.11 2.94 15.58
CA ILE A 222 -0.69 3.31 15.52
C ILE A 222 0.16 2.39 16.39
N ARG A 223 -0.27 2.12 17.63
CA ARG A 223 0.44 1.22 18.58
C ARG A 223 0.71 -0.13 17.94
N GLU A 224 -0.30 -0.80 17.38
CA GLU A 224 -0.16 -2.10 16.72
C GLU A 224 0.79 -2.05 15.52
N ARG A 225 0.85 -0.92 14.81
CA ARG A 225 1.69 -0.68 13.62
C ARG A 225 3.07 -0.14 13.94
N ILE A 226 3.45 0.05 15.20
CA ILE A 226 4.81 0.46 15.57
C ILE A 226 5.41 -0.37 16.70
N ALA A 227 4.61 -1.21 17.37
CA ALA A 227 5.05 -2.03 18.51
C ALA A 227 6.23 -2.96 18.18
N ASP A 228 6.40 -3.31 16.91
CA ASP A 228 7.44 -4.20 16.42
C ASP A 228 8.62 -3.46 15.75
N LEU A 229 8.71 -2.13 15.89
CA LEU A 229 9.71 -1.27 15.27
C LEU A 229 10.63 -0.60 16.29
N ASP A 230 11.92 -0.52 15.98
CA ASP A 230 12.87 0.31 16.74
C ASP A 230 13.00 1.72 16.15
N LYS A 231 13.08 1.80 14.81
CA LYS A 231 13.27 3.04 14.05
C LYS A 231 12.40 3.04 12.80
N PHE A 232 11.79 4.19 12.51
CA PHE A 232 10.93 4.36 11.34
C PHE A 232 10.79 5.83 10.96
N ALA A 233 10.33 6.05 9.72
CA ALA A 233 9.99 7.36 9.22
C ALA A 233 8.48 7.61 9.24
N ILE A 234 8.10 8.89 9.26
CA ILE A 234 6.74 9.34 8.94
C ILE A 234 6.84 10.28 7.74
N ALA A 235 6.09 10.00 6.67
CA ALA A 235 5.89 10.94 5.57
C ALA A 235 5.12 12.16 6.12
N PHE A 236 5.81 13.29 6.22
CA PHE A 236 5.36 14.44 7.00
C PHE A 236 5.13 15.68 6.15
N SER A 237 3.86 16.12 6.13
CA SER A 237 3.43 17.33 5.42
C SER A 237 3.30 18.56 6.32
N GLY A 238 3.47 18.40 7.63
CA GLY A 238 3.16 19.45 8.62
C GLY A 238 1.67 19.68 8.85
N GLY A 239 0.77 18.99 8.15
CA GLY A 239 -0.69 19.08 8.32
C GLY A 239 -1.27 18.09 9.34
N LEU A 240 -2.59 18.20 9.56
CA LEU A 240 -3.38 17.41 10.50
C LEU A 240 -3.05 15.91 10.50
N ASP A 241 -3.12 15.25 9.34
CA ASP A 241 -3.05 13.78 9.27
C ASP A 241 -1.68 13.25 9.70
N SER A 242 -0.60 13.79 9.12
CA SER A 242 0.77 13.41 9.49
C SER A 242 1.15 13.93 10.88
N GLY A 243 0.55 15.03 11.35
CA GLY A 243 0.71 15.55 12.70
C GLY A 243 0.13 14.63 13.76
N ILE A 244 -1.06 14.08 13.54
CA ILE A 244 -1.66 13.04 14.39
C ILE A 244 -0.75 11.83 14.48
N LEU A 245 -0.25 11.33 13.33
CA LEU A 245 0.65 10.16 13.32
C LEU A 245 1.93 10.43 14.14
N ALA A 246 2.54 11.60 13.95
CA ALA A 246 3.75 12.01 14.66
C ALA A 246 3.53 12.15 16.17
N LEU A 247 2.43 12.80 16.58
CA LEU A 247 2.08 12.99 17.98
C LEU A 247 1.79 11.65 18.68
N LEU A 248 1.02 10.77 18.05
CA LEU A 248 0.64 9.49 18.64
C LEU A 248 1.84 8.53 18.71
N ALA A 249 2.71 8.51 17.69
CA ALA A 249 3.99 7.80 17.78
C ALA A 249 4.84 8.28 18.97
N LYS A 250 4.91 9.61 19.18
CA LYS A 250 5.59 10.22 20.33
C LYS A 250 4.97 9.81 21.67
N LYS A 251 3.63 9.78 21.77
CA LYS A 251 2.92 9.31 22.97
C LYS A 251 3.15 7.82 23.26
N CYS A 252 3.41 7.01 22.23
CA CYS A 252 3.82 5.62 22.37
C CYS A 252 5.31 5.44 22.74
N GLY A 253 6.05 6.52 23.01
CA GLY A 253 7.45 6.46 23.44
C GLY A 253 8.47 6.46 22.31
N PHE A 254 8.05 6.66 21.05
CA PHE A 254 8.95 6.67 19.91
C PHE A 254 9.33 8.08 19.47
N THR A 255 10.54 8.24 18.93
CA THR A 255 10.97 9.48 18.26
C THR A 255 11.13 9.20 16.76
N PRO A 256 10.04 9.26 15.97
CA PRO A 256 10.12 8.99 14.54
C PRO A 256 10.90 10.05 13.79
N GLN A 257 11.58 9.66 12.72
CA GLN A 257 12.17 10.60 11.77
C GLN A 257 11.07 11.14 10.84
N LEU A 258 10.75 12.41 10.95
CA LEU A 258 9.83 13.06 10.01
C LEU A 258 10.56 13.30 8.68
N ILE A 259 9.94 12.91 7.56
CA ILE A 259 10.48 13.12 6.22
C ILE A 259 9.53 14.03 5.46
N SER A 260 10.01 15.23 5.10
CA SER A 260 9.25 16.16 4.27
C SER A 260 9.98 16.43 2.95
N VAL A 261 9.20 16.58 1.89
CA VAL A 261 9.71 16.80 0.53
C VAL A 261 9.01 18.01 -0.08
N GLY A 262 9.73 18.75 -0.92
CA GLY A 262 9.15 19.91 -1.60
C GLY A 262 9.96 20.35 -2.80
N LEU A 263 9.29 21.05 -3.72
CA LEU A 263 9.97 21.73 -4.80
C LEU A 263 10.71 22.96 -4.25
N GLU A 264 11.86 23.28 -4.83
CA GLU A 264 12.64 24.48 -4.52
C GLU A 264 11.77 25.76 -4.48
N GLY A 265 11.99 26.59 -3.45
CA GLY A 265 11.28 27.86 -3.26
C GLY A 265 9.83 27.74 -2.80
N LYS A 266 9.39 26.59 -2.26
CA LYS A 266 8.04 26.40 -1.70
C LYS A 266 7.98 26.55 -0.18
N LYS A 267 7.05 27.39 0.28
CA LYS A 267 6.72 27.64 1.69
C LYS A 267 6.30 26.38 2.48
N GLU A 268 5.81 25.33 1.81
CA GLU A 268 5.39 24.08 2.45
C GLU A 268 6.52 23.45 3.31
N ILE A 269 7.78 23.63 2.89
CA ILE A 269 8.93 23.14 3.65
C ILE A 269 9.06 23.86 4.99
N GLU A 270 8.96 25.20 5.00
CA GLU A 270 9.01 26.01 6.22
C GLU A 270 7.89 25.64 7.18
N GLU A 271 6.69 25.41 6.65
CA GLU A 271 5.53 25.00 7.43
C GLU A 271 5.68 23.60 8.04
N ALA A 272 6.35 22.68 7.34
CA ALA A 272 6.66 21.35 7.88
C ALA A 272 7.75 21.41 8.95
N VAL A 273 8.77 22.26 8.78
CA VAL A 273 9.81 22.50 9.80
C VAL A 273 9.18 23.07 11.07
N SER A 274 8.38 24.13 10.96
CA SER A 274 7.65 24.72 12.10
C SER A 274 6.80 23.68 12.83
N SER A 275 6.04 22.86 12.10
CA SER A 275 5.23 21.80 12.74
C SER A 275 6.08 20.75 13.45
N ALA A 276 7.26 20.40 12.91
CA ALA A 276 8.16 19.44 13.53
C ALA A 276 8.80 20.00 14.81
N GLU A 277 9.18 21.28 14.80
CA GLU A 277 9.69 22.02 15.97
C GLU A 277 8.64 22.09 17.08
N GLU A 278 7.39 22.46 16.74
CA GLU A 278 6.28 22.48 17.69
C GLU A 278 5.97 21.10 18.29
N LEU A 279 6.16 20.03 17.52
CA LEU A 279 6.03 18.66 18.00
C LEU A 279 7.27 18.16 18.76
N GLY A 280 8.40 18.87 18.67
CA GLY A 280 9.70 18.45 19.21
C GLY A 280 10.14 17.10 18.64
N LEU A 281 10.13 16.96 17.31
CA LEU A 281 10.51 15.74 16.59
C LEU A 281 11.53 16.05 15.49
N PRO A 282 12.48 15.14 15.20
CA PRO A 282 13.48 15.36 14.17
C PRO A 282 12.84 15.35 12.78
N ILE A 283 13.26 16.28 11.92
CA ILE A 283 12.78 16.40 10.53
C ILE A 283 13.94 16.38 9.53
N LYS A 284 13.76 15.64 8.45
CA LYS A 284 14.64 15.62 7.28
C LYS A 284 13.89 16.24 6.11
N ILE A 285 14.52 17.24 5.49
CA ILE A 285 13.97 17.93 4.32
C ILE A 285 14.68 17.44 3.07
N ARG A 286 13.89 17.07 2.05
CA ARG A 286 14.37 16.79 0.69
C ARG A 286 13.77 17.77 -0.30
N VAL A 287 14.60 18.70 -0.75
CA VAL A 287 14.24 19.68 -1.80
C VAL A 287 14.59 19.11 -3.16
N PHE A 288 13.65 19.10 -4.10
CA PHE A 288 13.87 18.69 -5.50
C PHE A 288 13.56 19.82 -6.49
N ASN A 289 13.99 19.68 -7.74
CA ASN A 289 13.76 20.66 -8.82
C ASN A 289 13.02 20.09 -10.05
N GLU A 290 12.73 20.94 -11.03
CA GLU A 290 12.01 20.56 -12.26
C GLU A 290 12.78 19.52 -13.10
N LYS A 291 14.12 19.56 -13.10
CA LYS A 291 14.94 18.59 -13.84
C LYS A 291 14.79 17.19 -13.23
N GLU A 292 14.93 17.09 -11.92
CA GLU A 292 14.75 15.81 -11.21
C GLU A 292 13.36 15.24 -11.43
N ILE A 293 12.31 16.06 -11.36
CA ILE A 293 10.93 15.64 -11.71
C ILE A 293 10.90 15.04 -13.11
N LYS A 294 11.43 15.75 -14.11
CA LYS A 294 11.43 15.29 -15.50
C LYS A 294 12.15 13.95 -15.66
N ASP A 295 13.28 13.78 -14.99
CA ASP A 295 14.14 12.61 -15.10
C ASP A 295 13.49 11.36 -14.47
N ILE A 296 12.70 11.52 -13.40
CA ILE A 296 12.02 10.39 -12.75
C ILE A 296 10.66 10.02 -13.35
N ILE A 297 10.04 10.85 -14.20
CA ILE A 297 8.71 10.55 -14.78
C ILE A 297 8.64 9.15 -15.40
N PRO A 298 9.60 8.71 -16.24
CA PRO A 298 9.51 7.38 -16.82
C PRO A 298 9.60 6.27 -15.77
N LYS A 299 10.50 6.43 -14.79
CA LYS A 299 10.67 5.49 -13.68
C LYS A 299 9.40 5.38 -12.83
N VAL A 300 8.79 6.50 -12.46
CA VAL A 300 7.56 6.50 -11.65
C VAL A 300 6.39 5.88 -12.42
N LEU A 301 6.27 6.14 -13.73
CA LEU A 301 5.23 5.52 -14.56
C LEU A 301 5.41 3.99 -14.68
N TRP A 302 6.66 3.51 -14.76
CA TRP A 302 6.98 2.08 -14.71
C TRP A 302 6.62 1.45 -13.35
N ILE A 303 6.86 2.17 -12.25
CA ILE A 303 6.51 1.73 -10.88
C ILE A 303 5.00 1.62 -10.70
N ILE A 304 4.24 2.67 -11.05
CA ILE A 304 2.79 2.71 -10.77
C ILE A 304 1.96 1.87 -11.76
N GLU A 305 2.52 1.59 -12.94
CA GLU A 305 1.95 0.73 -14.00
C GLU A 305 0.70 1.29 -14.70
N GLU A 306 0.45 2.59 -14.57
CA GLU A 306 -0.72 3.28 -15.12
C GLU A 306 -0.36 4.64 -15.72
N PRO A 307 -0.91 5.01 -16.90
CA PRO A 307 -0.74 6.32 -17.52
C PRO A 307 -1.70 7.38 -16.92
N ASP A 308 -1.74 7.51 -15.59
CA ASP A 308 -2.62 8.44 -14.89
C ASP A 308 -1.85 9.67 -14.35
N PRO A 309 -2.14 10.89 -14.84
CA PRO A 309 -1.46 12.10 -14.39
C PRO A 309 -1.64 12.45 -12.92
N ILE A 310 -2.79 12.13 -12.32
CA ILE A 310 -3.07 12.42 -10.92
C ILE A 310 -2.21 11.50 -10.06
N LYS A 311 -2.22 10.19 -10.33
CA LYS A 311 -1.36 9.21 -9.67
C LYS A 311 0.11 9.56 -9.85
N LEU A 312 0.56 9.90 -11.05
CA LEU A 312 1.94 10.35 -11.29
C LEU A 312 2.30 11.56 -10.41
N SER A 313 1.42 12.55 -10.33
CA SER A 313 1.67 13.78 -9.56
C SER A 313 1.73 13.56 -8.04
N ILE A 314 1.12 12.49 -7.53
CA ILE A 314 1.16 12.09 -6.11
C ILE A 314 2.34 11.14 -5.85
N ALA A 315 2.64 10.25 -6.79
CA ALA A 315 3.72 9.28 -6.67
C ALA A 315 5.10 9.95 -6.67
N ILE A 316 5.31 11.04 -7.42
CA ILE A 316 6.59 11.77 -7.48
C ILE A 316 7.07 12.28 -6.10
N PRO A 317 6.27 13.04 -5.32
CA PRO A 317 6.72 13.46 -4.00
C PRO A 317 6.90 12.26 -3.06
N LEU A 318 6.03 11.24 -3.14
CA LEU A 318 6.21 10.03 -2.33
C LEU A 318 7.49 9.27 -2.70
N PHE A 319 7.87 9.25 -3.98
CA PHE A 319 9.12 8.65 -4.46
C PHE A 319 10.32 9.31 -3.79
N PHE A 320 10.37 10.65 -3.76
CA PHE A 320 11.45 11.35 -3.06
C PHE A 320 11.43 11.12 -1.54
N ALA A 321 10.26 10.98 -0.93
CA ALA A 321 10.14 10.68 0.51
C ALA A 321 10.62 9.26 0.84
N ALA A 322 10.24 8.28 0.01
CA ALA A 322 10.70 6.89 0.11
C ALA A 322 12.20 6.78 -0.17
N GLU A 323 12.72 7.43 -1.20
CA GLU A 323 14.15 7.47 -1.49
C GLU A 323 14.94 8.06 -0.31
N THR A 324 14.45 9.18 0.25
CA THR A 324 15.10 9.83 1.40
C THR A 324 15.06 8.93 2.63
N THR A 325 13.94 8.29 2.92
CA THR A 325 13.83 7.32 4.03
C THR A 325 14.86 6.19 3.88
N SER A 326 14.93 5.58 2.70
CA SER A 326 15.83 4.46 2.43
C SER A 326 17.32 4.87 2.54
N LYS A 327 17.68 6.05 2.01
CA LYS A 327 19.03 6.64 2.12
C LYS A 327 19.45 7.04 3.54
N ASN A 328 18.51 7.06 4.50
CA ASN A 328 18.81 7.33 5.92
C ASN A 328 18.65 6.05 6.77
N ASP A 329 18.83 4.86 6.17
CA ASP A 329 18.86 3.55 6.84
C ASP A 329 17.59 3.20 7.63
N LEU A 330 16.45 3.75 7.21
CA LEU A 330 15.13 3.41 7.74
C LEU A 330 14.45 2.43 6.77
N LYS A 331 13.79 1.41 7.31
CA LYS A 331 13.14 0.35 6.51
C LYS A 331 11.61 0.43 6.49
N VAL A 332 11.04 1.30 7.32
CA VAL A 332 9.59 1.46 7.47
C VAL A 332 9.23 2.93 7.37
N ILE A 333 8.17 3.23 6.62
CA ILE A 333 7.59 4.57 6.52
C ILE A 333 6.09 4.50 6.80
N LEU A 334 5.61 5.36 7.70
CA LEU A 334 4.19 5.56 7.97
C LEU A 334 3.65 6.73 7.16
N ALA A 335 2.40 6.62 6.69
CA ALA A 335 1.76 7.69 5.93
C ALA A 335 0.25 7.81 6.24
N GLY A 336 -0.31 9.02 6.05
CA GLY A 336 -1.66 9.41 6.47
C GLY A 336 -2.80 9.04 5.50
N GLN A 337 -2.55 8.18 4.51
CA GLN A 337 -3.50 7.83 3.47
C GLN A 337 -4.73 7.11 4.03
N GLY A 338 -5.91 7.42 3.50
CA GLY A 338 -7.21 6.95 4.00
C GLY A 338 -7.91 7.98 4.88
N SER A 339 -7.18 8.91 5.52
CA SER A 339 -7.77 9.95 6.36
C SER A 339 -8.73 10.87 5.59
N ASP A 340 -8.37 11.26 4.35
CA ASP A 340 -9.21 12.13 3.53
C ASP A 340 -10.55 11.47 3.16
N GLU A 341 -10.56 10.18 2.86
CA GLU A 341 -11.75 9.42 2.51
C GLU A 341 -12.60 9.05 3.74
N LEU A 342 -11.99 8.80 4.89
CA LEU A 342 -12.71 8.50 6.14
C LEU A 342 -13.36 9.74 6.77
N PHE A 343 -12.65 10.87 6.77
CA PHE A 343 -13.06 12.09 7.50
C PHE A 343 -13.41 13.27 6.58
N ALA A 344 -13.72 12.98 5.32
CA ALA A 344 -14.18 13.96 4.34
C ALA A 344 -13.22 15.15 4.11
N GLY A 345 -11.95 14.82 3.85
CA GLY A 345 -10.87 15.78 3.66
C GLY A 345 -10.83 16.47 2.31
N TYR A 346 -11.50 15.97 1.26
CA TYR A 346 -11.50 16.58 -0.07
C TYR A 346 -12.59 17.63 -0.26
N LYS A 347 -12.30 18.68 -1.05
CA LYS A 347 -13.27 19.75 -1.35
C LYS A 347 -14.54 19.24 -2.03
N LYS A 348 -14.45 18.17 -2.83
CA LYS A 348 -15.61 17.53 -3.50
C LYS A 348 -16.70 17.08 -2.52
N TYR A 349 -16.34 16.74 -1.28
CA TYR A 349 -17.32 16.28 -0.29
C TYR A 349 -18.22 17.39 0.24
N LEU A 350 -17.69 18.62 0.35
CA LEU A 350 -18.51 19.80 0.64
C LEU A 350 -19.59 19.98 -0.42
N GLN A 351 -19.20 19.88 -1.69
CA GLN A 351 -20.13 20.01 -2.82
C GLN A 351 -21.21 18.92 -2.80
N VAL A 352 -20.81 17.67 -2.59
CA VAL A 352 -21.77 16.55 -2.47
C VAL A 352 -22.74 16.80 -1.32
N PHE A 353 -22.25 17.25 -0.16
CA PHE A 353 -23.11 17.50 0.99
C PHE A 353 -24.10 18.64 0.73
N SER A 354 -23.62 19.77 0.19
CA SER A 354 -24.47 20.93 -0.07
C SER A 354 -25.51 20.67 -1.15
N GLU A 355 -25.18 19.90 -2.19
CA GLU A 355 -26.06 19.68 -3.35
C GLU A 355 -26.97 18.46 -3.19
N LYS A 356 -26.53 17.42 -2.48
CA LYS A 356 -27.17 16.10 -2.49
C LYS A 356 -27.50 15.55 -1.09
N GLY A 357 -27.13 16.27 -0.02
CA GLY A 357 -27.46 15.91 1.35
C GLY A 357 -26.55 14.86 1.99
N GLU A 358 -26.89 14.49 3.23
CA GLU A 358 -26.05 13.67 4.11
C GLU A 358 -25.88 12.23 3.62
N GLU A 359 -26.95 11.59 3.13
CA GLU A 359 -26.91 10.21 2.62
C GLU A 359 -25.97 10.08 1.40
N ALA A 360 -26.05 11.02 0.47
CA ALA A 360 -25.17 11.03 -0.71
C ALA A 360 -23.70 11.26 -0.33
N LEU A 361 -23.43 12.08 0.69
CA LEU A 361 -22.08 12.24 1.24
C LEU A 361 -21.61 10.93 1.89
N HIS A 362 -22.46 10.26 2.67
CA HIS A 362 -22.12 9.00 3.32
C HIS A 362 -21.70 7.93 2.32
N GLU A 363 -22.52 7.70 1.28
CA GLU A 363 -22.19 6.74 0.23
C GLU A 363 -20.96 7.15 -0.58
N ALA A 364 -20.74 8.46 -0.81
CA ALA A 364 -19.53 8.93 -1.47
C ALA A 364 -18.26 8.63 -0.65
N LEU A 365 -18.27 8.88 0.67
CA LEU A 365 -17.15 8.56 1.56
C LEU A 365 -16.90 7.06 1.62
N ARG A 366 -17.97 6.26 1.79
CA ARG A 366 -17.89 4.80 1.83
C ARG A 366 -17.33 4.23 0.53
N ARG A 367 -17.88 4.64 -0.62
CA ARG A 367 -17.38 4.23 -1.94
C ARG A 367 -15.92 4.61 -2.14
N ASP A 368 -15.55 5.84 -1.81
CA ASP A 368 -14.19 6.33 -2.04
C ASP A 368 -13.19 5.58 -1.15
N PHE A 369 -13.50 5.36 0.13
CA PHE A 369 -12.65 4.56 1.02
C PHE A 369 -12.50 3.11 0.53
N LEU A 370 -13.60 2.46 0.14
CA LEU A 370 -13.55 1.09 -0.40
C LEU A 370 -12.80 0.98 -1.73
N ASN A 371 -12.55 2.10 -2.42
CA ASN A 371 -11.71 2.16 -3.62
C ASN A 371 -10.29 2.68 -3.35
N CYS A 372 -9.94 3.06 -2.11
CA CYS A 372 -8.61 3.54 -1.75
C CYS A 372 -7.50 2.57 -2.15
N TYR A 373 -7.75 1.26 -2.11
CA TYR A 373 -6.78 0.27 -2.55
C TYR A 373 -6.31 0.55 -3.99
N LYS A 374 -7.22 0.89 -4.91
CA LYS A 374 -6.92 1.22 -6.32
C LYS A 374 -6.44 2.64 -6.52
N THR A 375 -7.03 3.60 -5.82
CA THR A 375 -6.77 5.02 -6.09
C THR A 375 -5.52 5.53 -5.37
N ASN A 376 -5.18 4.93 -4.22
CA ASN A 376 -4.16 5.42 -3.30
C ASN A 376 -3.15 4.32 -2.95
N PHE A 377 -3.57 3.26 -2.26
CA PHE A 377 -2.67 2.33 -1.56
C PHE A 377 -1.77 1.54 -2.51
N GLU A 378 -2.29 1.01 -3.61
CA GLU A 378 -1.50 0.27 -4.60
C GLU A 378 -0.37 1.12 -5.19
N ARG A 379 -0.65 2.39 -5.53
CA ARG A 379 0.37 3.33 -6.02
C ARG A 379 1.44 3.55 -4.97
N ASP A 380 1.03 3.83 -3.74
CA ASP A 380 1.94 4.26 -2.69
C ASP A 380 2.82 3.11 -2.19
N GLU A 381 2.25 1.90 -2.11
CA GLU A 381 3.00 0.71 -1.73
C GLU A 381 4.05 0.36 -2.80
N LYS A 382 3.70 0.38 -4.09
CA LYS A 382 4.67 0.11 -5.18
C LYS A 382 5.85 1.09 -5.15
N VAL A 383 5.57 2.36 -4.90
CA VAL A 383 6.63 3.38 -4.73
C VAL A 383 7.54 3.06 -3.55
N CYS A 384 6.98 2.68 -2.40
CA CYS A 384 7.79 2.31 -1.23
C CYS A 384 8.56 1.02 -1.44
N ALA A 385 7.94 0.00 -2.03
CA ALA A 385 8.56 -1.30 -2.31
C ALA A 385 9.73 -1.19 -3.28
N PHE A 386 9.65 -0.29 -4.28
CA PHE A 386 10.78 0.03 -5.17
C PHE A 386 12.03 0.49 -4.39
N HIS A 387 11.84 1.19 -3.26
CA HIS A 387 12.92 1.63 -2.37
C HIS A 387 13.21 0.65 -1.22
N LYS A 388 12.69 -0.58 -1.29
CA LYS A 388 12.81 -1.62 -0.27
C LYS A 388 12.25 -1.18 1.10
N LEU A 389 11.18 -0.39 1.09
CA LEU A 389 10.51 0.09 2.30
C LEU A 389 9.17 -0.60 2.53
N GLU A 390 8.88 -0.86 3.79
CA GLU A 390 7.54 -1.23 4.24
C GLU A 390 6.71 0.04 4.48
N LEU A 391 5.62 0.18 3.74
CA LEU A 391 4.62 1.23 3.98
C LEU A 391 3.60 0.76 5.02
N ARG A 392 3.34 1.57 6.04
CA ARG A 392 2.27 1.35 7.03
C ARG A 392 1.26 2.49 7.01
N LEU A 393 -0.02 2.14 6.99
CA LEU A 393 -1.13 3.10 6.84
C LEU A 393 -2.09 2.98 8.04
N PRO A 394 -1.86 3.71 9.15
CA PRO A 394 -2.71 3.62 10.33
C PRO A 394 -4.17 4.03 10.09
N PHE A 395 -4.43 4.96 9.17
CA PHE A 395 -5.80 5.32 8.79
C PHE A 395 -6.52 4.24 7.95
N ALA A 396 -5.82 3.20 7.48
CA ALA A 396 -6.41 2.05 6.82
C ALA A 396 -6.70 0.90 7.80
N ASP A 397 -6.50 1.12 9.10
CA ASP A 397 -6.90 0.19 10.15
C ASP A 397 -8.38 -0.17 10.05
N TRP A 398 -8.65 -1.47 10.19
CA TRP A 398 -9.98 -1.98 9.92
C TRP A 398 -11.02 -1.46 10.92
N GLU A 399 -10.71 -1.44 12.21
CA GLU A 399 -11.65 -1.01 13.25
C GLU A 399 -11.84 0.51 13.24
N LEU A 400 -10.76 1.26 13.07
CA LEU A 400 -10.83 2.71 12.86
C LEU A 400 -11.68 3.05 11.63
N ALA A 401 -11.46 2.38 10.50
CA ALA A 401 -12.24 2.61 9.28
C ALA A 401 -13.71 2.25 9.47
N ASN A 402 -14.02 1.14 10.14
CA ASN A 402 -15.40 0.75 10.46
C ASN A 402 -16.09 1.80 11.30
N PHE A 403 -15.44 2.25 12.36
CA PHE A 403 -15.99 3.28 13.22
C PHE A 403 -16.20 4.58 12.46
N ALA A 404 -15.16 5.08 11.79
CA ALA A 404 -15.21 6.33 11.05
C ALA A 404 -16.29 6.31 9.97
N LEU A 405 -16.46 5.22 9.22
CA LEU A 405 -17.52 5.09 8.20
C LEU A 405 -18.92 5.00 8.80
N SER A 406 -19.07 4.62 10.06
CA SER A 406 -20.37 4.58 10.75
C SER A 406 -20.80 5.92 11.36
N LEU A 407 -19.91 6.93 11.36
CA LEU A 407 -20.24 8.25 11.89
C LEU A 407 -21.16 9.04 10.95
N PRO A 408 -22.15 9.78 11.48
CA PRO A 408 -22.94 10.75 10.72
C PRO A 408 -22.04 11.72 9.94
N PRO A 409 -22.21 11.86 8.61
CA PRO A 409 -21.37 12.75 7.82
C PRO A 409 -21.38 14.21 8.29
N ARG A 410 -22.45 14.69 8.93
CA ARG A 410 -22.50 16.02 9.56
C ARG A 410 -21.40 16.28 10.60
N LEU A 411 -20.84 15.24 11.22
CA LEU A 411 -19.70 15.37 12.14
C LEU A 411 -18.36 15.57 11.40
N LYS A 412 -18.30 15.23 10.11
CA LYS A 412 -17.04 15.24 9.33
C LYS A 412 -16.83 16.55 8.58
N ILE A 413 -17.90 17.26 8.24
CA ILE A 413 -17.88 18.49 7.44
C ILE A 413 -18.85 19.52 8.01
N SER A 414 -18.42 20.78 8.10
CA SER A 414 -19.30 21.92 8.37
C SER A 414 -19.64 22.65 7.08
N LEU A 415 -20.94 22.84 6.81
CA LEU A 415 -21.43 23.65 5.69
C LEU A 415 -21.35 25.16 5.98
N GLU A 416 -21.36 25.56 7.25
CA GLU A 416 -21.37 26.98 7.65
C GLU A 416 -20.07 27.70 7.29
N ASN A 417 -18.93 27.05 7.59
CA ASN A 417 -17.60 27.63 7.38
C ASN A 417 -16.76 26.84 6.35
N GLY A 418 -17.34 25.79 5.74
CA GLY A 418 -16.66 24.93 4.78
C GLY A 418 -15.53 24.08 5.37
N GLN A 419 -15.47 23.93 6.71
CA GLN A 419 -14.42 23.17 7.36
C GLN A 419 -14.58 21.67 7.08
N ARG A 420 -13.46 21.05 6.69
CA ARG A 420 -13.34 19.63 6.40
C ARG A 420 -12.61 18.92 7.54
N LYS A 421 -12.89 17.63 7.73
CA LYS A 421 -12.32 16.80 8.81
C LYS A 421 -12.67 17.30 10.21
N VAL A 422 -13.86 17.86 10.40
CA VAL A 422 -14.28 18.54 11.65
C VAL A 422 -14.03 17.66 12.87
N ILE A 423 -14.63 16.47 12.93
CA ILE A 423 -14.44 15.55 14.06
C ILE A 423 -12.99 15.11 14.26
N LEU A 424 -12.21 14.92 13.17
CA LEU A 424 -10.81 14.53 13.28
C LEU A 424 -9.95 15.67 13.85
N ARG A 425 -10.24 16.93 13.49
CA ARG A 425 -9.56 18.10 14.07
C ARG A 425 -9.86 18.22 15.55
N LYS A 426 -11.11 18.03 15.95
CA LYS A 426 -11.52 18.02 17.36
C LYS A 426 -10.84 16.89 18.15
N ALA A 427 -10.78 15.69 17.58
CA ALA A 427 -10.05 14.58 18.17
C ALA A 427 -8.54 14.90 18.29
N ALA A 428 -7.94 15.52 17.27
CA ALA A 428 -6.54 15.91 17.29
C ALA A 428 -6.21 16.98 18.34
N GLU A 429 -7.08 17.99 18.49
CA GLU A 429 -6.97 19.00 19.53
C GLU A 429 -7.06 18.36 20.93
N LYS A 430 -8.03 17.47 21.16
CA LYS A 430 -8.16 16.72 22.42
C LYS A 430 -6.92 15.85 22.72
N LEU A 431 -6.23 15.32 21.70
CA LEU A 431 -4.95 14.60 21.87
C LEU A 431 -3.80 15.51 22.32
N GLY A 432 -3.95 16.83 22.21
CA GLY A 432 -2.90 17.82 22.44
C GLY A 432 -2.08 18.12 21.18
N LEU A 433 -2.62 17.91 19.99
CA LEU A 433 -1.97 18.40 18.76
C LEU A 433 -2.04 19.94 18.75
N PRO A 434 -0.93 20.66 18.51
CA PRO A 434 -0.94 22.12 18.45
C PRO A 434 -2.02 22.65 17.48
N ALA A 435 -2.76 23.68 17.90
CA ALA A 435 -3.87 24.23 17.11
C ALA A 435 -3.43 24.72 15.72
N SER A 436 -2.20 25.26 15.62
CA SER A 436 -1.49 25.65 14.39
C SER A 436 -1.39 24.51 13.35
N ILE A 437 -1.33 23.26 13.81
CA ILE A 437 -1.28 22.03 13.01
C ILE A 437 -2.70 21.47 12.83
N ALA A 438 -3.45 21.34 13.94
CA ALA A 438 -4.78 20.74 13.95
C ALA A 438 -5.78 21.49 13.07
N TYR A 439 -5.70 22.82 12.99
CA TYR A 439 -6.62 23.66 12.21
C TYR A 439 -6.03 24.15 10.88
N ARG A 440 -4.82 23.68 10.52
CA ARG A 440 -4.19 24.06 9.24
C ARG A 440 -5.08 23.71 8.04
N PRO A 441 -5.24 24.62 7.07
CA PRO A 441 -5.98 24.32 5.85
C PRO A 441 -5.38 23.14 5.08
N LYS A 442 -6.23 22.18 4.69
CA LYS A 442 -5.78 20.98 3.95
C LYS A 442 -5.46 21.33 2.50
N ARG A 443 -4.21 21.07 2.10
CA ARG A 443 -3.74 21.02 0.71
C ARG A 443 -3.40 19.58 0.32
N ALA A 444 -3.69 19.19 -0.93
CA ALA A 444 -3.27 17.87 -1.41
C ALA A 444 -1.80 17.92 -1.87
N ILE A 445 -1.06 16.85 -1.62
CA ILE A 445 0.41 16.83 -1.72
C ILE A 445 0.92 17.26 -3.09
N GLN A 446 0.26 16.85 -4.17
CA GLN A 446 0.66 17.16 -5.55
C GLN A 446 0.56 18.67 -5.89
N TYR A 447 -0.36 19.38 -5.21
CA TYR A 447 -0.51 20.82 -5.34
C TYR A 447 0.41 21.57 -4.38
N ALA A 448 0.48 21.11 -3.12
CA ALA A 448 1.33 21.70 -2.09
C ALA A 448 2.81 21.71 -2.50
N THR A 449 3.29 20.57 -3.02
CA THR A 449 4.65 20.42 -3.52
C THR A 449 4.91 21.10 -4.87
N GLY A 450 3.88 21.55 -5.59
CA GLY A 450 4.04 22.15 -6.92
C GLY A 450 4.34 21.16 -8.06
N VAL A 451 4.21 19.85 -7.82
CA VAL A 451 4.48 18.82 -8.83
C VAL A 451 3.47 18.88 -9.96
N THR A 452 2.16 19.04 -9.68
CA THR A 452 1.14 19.10 -10.74
C THR A 452 1.37 20.26 -11.71
N SER A 453 1.71 21.45 -11.22
CA SER A 453 1.98 22.61 -12.08
C SER A 453 3.26 22.41 -12.90
N THR A 454 4.29 21.80 -12.31
CA THR A 454 5.55 21.50 -12.99
C THR A 454 5.35 20.47 -14.11
N LEU A 455 4.58 19.40 -13.86
CA LEU A 455 4.23 18.42 -14.89
C LEU A 455 3.47 19.06 -16.06
N ARG A 456 2.49 19.94 -15.77
CA ARG A 456 1.76 20.69 -16.82
C ARG A 456 2.71 21.57 -17.63
N LYS A 457 3.69 22.23 -16.99
CA LYS A 457 4.70 23.06 -17.65
C LYS A 457 5.59 22.22 -18.58
N ILE A 458 6.06 21.05 -18.12
CA ILE A 458 6.86 20.11 -18.92
C ILE A 458 6.06 19.63 -20.15
N ALA A 459 4.80 19.21 -19.95
CA ALA A 459 3.94 18.76 -21.04
C ALA A 459 3.69 19.88 -22.08
N LYS A 460 3.40 21.10 -21.61
CA LYS A 460 3.19 22.28 -22.46
C LYS A 460 4.42 22.62 -23.32
N ARG A 461 5.64 22.52 -22.76
CA ARG A 461 6.91 22.70 -23.50
C ARG A 461 7.11 21.67 -24.62
N LYS A 462 6.38 20.54 -24.57
CA LYS A 462 6.37 19.51 -25.62
C LYS A 462 5.16 19.63 -26.54
N GLY A 463 4.33 20.67 -26.41
CA GLY A 463 3.12 20.87 -27.21
C GLY A 463 2.01 19.87 -26.91
N LEU A 464 2.00 19.24 -25.72
CA LEU A 464 1.05 18.20 -25.35
C LEU A 464 0.20 18.60 -24.14
N SER A 465 -1.02 18.06 -24.06
CA SER A 465 -1.75 18.01 -22.79
C SER A 465 -1.01 17.09 -21.82
N LEU A 466 -1.21 17.28 -20.51
CA LEU A 466 -0.57 16.41 -19.51
C LEU A 466 -0.95 14.94 -19.70
N GLN A 467 -2.22 14.65 -20.02
CA GLN A 467 -2.69 13.29 -20.32
C GLN A 467 -1.91 12.67 -21.48
N LYS A 468 -1.89 13.34 -22.64
CA LYS A 468 -1.18 12.84 -23.85
C LYS A 468 0.32 12.69 -23.63
N TYR A 469 0.92 13.58 -22.83
CA TYR A 469 2.34 13.49 -22.48
C TYR A 469 2.63 12.24 -21.64
N VAL A 470 1.80 11.97 -20.62
CA VAL A 470 1.92 10.78 -19.77
C VAL A 470 1.70 9.50 -20.56
N GLU A 471 0.64 9.43 -21.38
CA GLU A 471 0.37 8.29 -22.26
C GLU A 471 1.54 8.00 -23.20
N LYS A 472 2.07 9.04 -23.86
CA LYS A 472 3.21 8.89 -24.78
C LYS A 472 4.45 8.32 -24.10
N ILE A 473 4.76 8.77 -22.88
CA ILE A 473 5.89 8.22 -22.12
C ILE A 473 5.59 6.79 -21.69
N PHE A 474 4.37 6.52 -21.22
CA PHE A 474 3.95 5.20 -20.77
C PHE A 474 4.05 4.15 -21.89
N THR A 475 3.57 4.46 -23.10
CA THR A 475 3.72 3.59 -24.27
C THR A 475 5.19 3.32 -24.59
N LYS A 476 6.05 4.34 -24.49
CA LYS A 476 7.49 4.19 -24.73
C LYS A 476 8.12 3.22 -23.71
N ILE A 477 7.81 3.35 -22.43
CA ILE A 477 8.28 2.43 -21.37
C ILE A 477 7.82 1.01 -21.64
N HIS A 478 6.57 0.82 -22.08
CA HIS A 478 6.02 -0.51 -22.32
C HIS A 478 6.74 -1.23 -23.49
N ILE A 479 7.13 -0.48 -24.53
CA ILE A 479 7.91 -1.01 -25.66
C ILE A 479 9.37 -1.26 -25.24
N GLU A 480 9.96 -0.37 -24.44
CA GLU A 480 11.37 -0.43 -24.01
C GLU A 480 11.59 -1.19 -22.68
N GLY A 481 10.61 -1.98 -22.22
CA GLY A 481 10.47 -2.45 -20.84
C GLY A 481 11.71 -3.08 -20.20
N GLU A 482 12.55 -3.76 -20.99
CA GLU A 482 13.78 -4.41 -20.53
C GLU A 482 14.84 -3.42 -19.99
N LYS A 483 14.94 -2.20 -20.55
CA LYS A 483 15.93 -1.19 -20.12
C LYS A 483 15.71 -0.66 -18.71
N TYR A 484 14.48 -0.71 -18.21
CA TYR A 484 14.13 -0.26 -16.86
C TYR A 484 14.24 -1.38 -15.82
N GLU A 485 14.10 -2.64 -16.24
CA GLU A 485 14.39 -3.82 -15.41
C GLU A 485 15.89 -3.83 -15.06
N GLU A 486 16.79 -3.62 -16.03
CA GLU A 486 18.25 -3.62 -15.81
C GLU A 486 18.76 -2.46 -14.94
N ASN A 487 18.24 -1.24 -15.14
CA ASN A 487 18.66 -0.05 -14.37
C ASN A 487 18.11 0.00 -12.94
N SER A 488 17.20 -0.91 -12.58
CA SER A 488 16.69 -1.05 -11.21
C SER A 488 17.68 -1.78 -10.28
N HIS A 489 18.72 -2.41 -10.84
CA HIS A 489 19.76 -3.14 -10.09
C HIS A 489 20.88 -2.25 -9.52
N ASN A 490 20.99 -0.99 -9.95
CA ASN A 490 22.08 -0.06 -9.59
C ASN A 490 21.69 0.99 -8.52
N LEU A 491 20.76 0.68 -7.61
CA LEU A 491 20.36 1.57 -6.51
C LEU A 491 20.46 0.90 -5.15
#